data_AF-A0A2G9QLX7-F1
#
_entry.id   AF-A0A2G9QLX7-F1
#
_cell.length_a   1.000
_cell.length_b   1.000
_cell.length_c   1.000
_cell.angle_alpha   90.00
_cell.angle_beta   90.00
_cell.angle_gamma   90.00
#
_symmetry.space_group_name_H-M   'P 1'
#
loop_
_entity.id
_entity.type
_entity.pdbx_description
1 polymer ?
#
loop_
_entity_poly.entity_id
_entity_poly.type
_entity_poly.pdbx_seq_one_letter_code
_entity_poly.pdbx_strand_id
1 'polypeptide(L)'
;MHITLCDFVWPWESLTQTQKKSLNQRYEMGCECKISRCPSIPCYVSAQDECLWTDWMTEKSIHGRQAKHYACIKRSDGSCSWYRGTAPPKQEFLDIEDP
;
A
#
# COMPACT_ATOMS: atom_id res chain seq x y z
N MET A 1 -24.41 -8.52 3.66
CA MET A 1 -23.36 -7.85 2.87
C MET A 1 -24.02 -6.80 1.99
N HIS A 2 -23.56 -5.55 2.05
CA HIS A 2 -24.04 -4.45 1.20
C HIS A 2 -22.87 -3.99 0.31
N ILE A 3 -23.12 -3.76 -0.97
CA ILE A 3 -22.10 -3.42 -1.97
C ILE A 3 -22.58 -2.21 -2.77
N THR A 4 -21.66 -1.30 -3.08
CA THR A 4 -21.84 -0.03 -3.77
C THR A 4 -20.78 0.17 -4.84
N LEU A 5 -20.94 1.22 -5.65
CA LEU A 5 -19.96 1.60 -6.68
C LEU A 5 -18.62 2.10 -6.12
N CYS A 6 -18.55 2.43 -4.83
CA CYS A 6 -17.30 2.87 -4.19
C CYS A 6 -16.48 1.69 -3.62
N ASP A 7 -17.06 0.49 -3.55
CA ASP A 7 -16.38 -0.68 -3.04
C ASP A 7 -15.37 -1.24 -4.04
N PHE A 8 -14.31 -1.87 -3.54
CA PHE A 8 -13.32 -2.53 -4.38
C PHE A 8 -13.85 -3.86 -4.92
N VAL A 9 -14.66 -3.79 -5.98
CA VAL A 9 -15.21 -4.95 -6.69
C VAL A 9 -14.54 -5.05 -8.06
N TRP A 10 -13.61 -6.01 -8.20
CA TRP A 10 -12.84 -6.22 -9.42
C TRP A 10 -12.81 -7.70 -9.83
N PRO A 11 -12.84 -8.04 -11.13
CA PRO A 11 -12.71 -9.43 -11.56
C PRO A 11 -11.40 -10.04 -11.08
N TRP A 12 -11.45 -11.22 -10.47
CA TRP A 12 -10.26 -11.87 -9.90
C TRP A 12 -9.11 -12.00 -10.90
N GLU A 13 -9.39 -12.40 -12.14
CA GLU A 13 -8.36 -12.57 -13.16
C GLU A 13 -7.65 -11.29 -13.61
N SER A 14 -8.24 -10.14 -13.29
CA SER A 14 -7.68 -8.86 -13.63
C SER A 14 -6.84 -8.24 -12.49
N LEU A 15 -6.82 -8.88 -11.32
CA LEU A 15 -5.92 -8.52 -10.22
C LEU A 15 -4.49 -8.97 -10.53
N THR A 16 -3.51 -8.17 -10.12
CA THR A 16 -2.11 -8.56 -10.24
C THR A 16 -1.77 -9.69 -9.26
N GLN A 17 -0.71 -10.44 -9.56
CA GLN A 17 -0.21 -11.47 -8.64
C GLN A 17 0.14 -10.91 -7.24
N THR A 18 0.53 -9.64 -7.16
CA THR A 18 0.81 -8.96 -5.89
C THR A 18 -0.47 -8.67 -5.11
N GLN A 19 -1.52 -8.17 -5.77
CA GLN A 19 -2.83 -7.95 -5.13
C GLN A 19 -3.42 -9.27 -4.62
N LYS A 20 -3.43 -10.31 -5.47
CA LYS A 20 -3.92 -11.66 -5.10
C LYS A 20 -3.21 -12.22 -3.86
N LYS A 21 -1.89 -12.08 -3.76
CA LYS A 21 -1.12 -12.53 -2.59
C LYS A 21 -1.33 -11.65 -1.36
N SER A 22 -1.40 -10.33 -1.55
CA SER A 22 -1.52 -9.37 -0.46
C SER A 22 -2.85 -9.50 0.29
N LEU A 23 -3.92 -9.91 -0.40
CA LEU A 23 -5.21 -10.23 0.22
C LEU A 23 -5.13 -11.29 1.33
N ASN A 24 -4.18 -12.22 1.27
CA ASN A 24 -4.03 -13.30 2.26
C ASN A 24 -2.89 -13.06 3.26
N GLN A 25 -2.03 -12.06 3.04
CA GLN A 25 -0.73 -12.01 3.73
C GLN A 25 -0.31 -10.63 4.21
N ARG A 26 -0.74 -9.53 3.55
CA ARG A 26 -0.06 -8.23 3.73
C ARG A 26 -0.96 -7.06 3.99
N TYR A 27 -2.14 -7.04 3.40
CA TYR A 27 -3.06 -5.94 3.66
C TYR A 27 -3.43 -5.88 5.15
N GLU A 28 -3.53 -7.04 5.81
CA GLU A 28 -3.68 -7.13 7.27
C GLU A 28 -2.49 -6.56 8.05
N MET A 29 -1.24 -6.87 7.63
CA MET A 29 -0.02 -6.29 8.24
C MET A 29 0.05 -4.75 8.13
N GLY A 30 -0.71 -4.18 7.21
CA GLY A 30 -0.79 -2.76 6.95
C GLY A 30 -2.02 -2.07 7.53
N CYS A 31 -2.93 -2.79 8.20
CA CYS A 31 -4.18 -2.19 8.70
C CYS A 31 -3.95 -1.12 9.79
N GLU A 32 -2.82 -1.17 10.49
CA GLU A 32 -2.39 -0.14 11.44
C GLU A 32 -1.66 1.04 10.77
N CYS A 33 -1.38 0.95 9.47
CA CYS A 33 -0.80 2.03 8.69
C CYS A 33 -1.86 2.86 7.98
N LYS A 34 -1.59 4.14 7.79
CA LYS A 34 -2.44 5.04 7.03
C LYS A 34 -1.91 5.27 5.62
N ILE A 35 -2.77 5.12 4.62
CA ILE A 35 -2.45 5.50 3.24
C ILE A 35 -2.98 6.91 2.98
N SER A 36 -2.08 7.89 2.89
CA SER A 36 -2.42 9.28 2.62
C SER A 36 -2.44 9.56 1.12
N ARG A 37 -3.59 9.99 0.59
CA ARG A 37 -3.72 10.38 -0.82
C ARG A 37 -2.99 11.70 -1.09
N CYS A 38 -2.31 11.80 -2.22
CA CYS A 38 -1.78 13.07 -2.72
C CYS A 38 -2.79 13.76 -3.66
N PRO A 39 -3.49 14.83 -3.23
CA PRO A 39 -4.47 15.53 -4.06
C PRO A 39 -3.85 16.50 -5.07
N SER A 40 -2.68 17.05 -4.73
CA SER A 40 -1.92 18.01 -5.54
C SER A 40 -0.44 17.93 -5.15
N ILE A 41 0.47 18.18 -6.10
CA ILE A 41 1.91 18.26 -5.84
C ILE A 41 2.25 19.72 -5.48
N PRO A 42 3.11 19.97 -4.47
CA PRO A 42 3.81 18.98 -3.66
C PRO A 42 2.95 18.39 -2.54
N CYS A 43 3.24 17.14 -2.18
CA CYS A 43 2.62 16.40 -1.09
C CYS A 43 3.69 15.55 -0.39
N TYR A 44 3.57 15.41 0.92
CA TYR A 44 4.60 14.78 1.77
C TYR A 44 3.93 13.87 2.79
N VAL A 45 4.72 12.93 3.32
CA VAL A 45 4.34 12.12 4.47
C VAL A 45 4.32 13.02 5.71
N SER A 46 3.26 12.98 6.50
CA SER A 46 3.09 13.86 7.68
C SER A 46 3.38 13.18 9.02
N ALA A 47 3.36 11.84 9.04
CA ALA A 47 3.61 11.02 10.21
C ALA A 47 4.32 9.71 9.82
N GLN A 48 5.04 9.10 10.77
CA GLN A 48 5.82 7.88 10.50
C GLN A 48 4.95 6.67 10.16
N ASP A 49 3.69 6.65 10.57
CA ASP A 49 2.70 5.60 10.30
C ASP A 49 1.95 5.78 8.97
N GLU A 50 2.44 6.66 8.09
CA GLU A 50 1.81 6.98 6.81
C GLU A 50 2.63 6.57 5.57
N CYS A 51 1.94 6.01 4.57
CA CYS A 51 2.47 5.89 3.20
C CYS A 51 1.75 6.85 2.25
N LEU A 52 2.52 7.64 1.50
CA LEU A 52 1.97 8.57 0.51
C LEU A 52 1.60 7.85 -0.80
N TRP A 53 0.32 7.92 -1.20
CA TRP A 53 -0.20 7.37 -2.44
C TRP A 53 -0.30 8.45 -3.52
N THR A 54 0.48 8.28 -4.58
CA THR A 54 0.73 9.28 -5.64
C THR A 54 0.24 8.85 -7.01
N ASP A 55 -0.28 7.64 -7.20
CA ASP A 55 -0.72 7.11 -8.50
C ASP A 55 -1.65 8.09 -9.26
N TRP A 56 -2.57 8.76 -8.55
CA TRP A 56 -3.46 9.75 -9.17
C TRP A 56 -2.69 10.93 -9.79
N MET A 57 -1.65 11.42 -9.11
CA MET A 57 -0.89 12.57 -9.56
C MET A 57 0.12 12.20 -10.64
N THR A 58 0.76 11.04 -10.53
CA THR A 58 1.83 10.58 -11.43
C THR A 58 1.32 9.85 -12.67
N GLU A 59 0.24 9.08 -12.55
CA GLU A 59 -0.29 8.20 -13.61
C GLU A 59 -1.72 8.55 -14.03
N LYS A 60 -2.37 9.53 -13.38
CA LYS A 60 -3.78 9.89 -13.62
C LYS A 60 -4.74 8.69 -13.45
N SER A 61 -4.41 7.77 -12.56
CA SER A 61 -5.17 6.55 -12.31
C SER A 61 -5.15 6.17 -10.83
N ILE A 62 -6.27 5.69 -10.32
CA ILE A 62 -6.36 5.08 -8.97
C ILE A 62 -5.94 3.59 -8.98
N HIS A 63 -5.60 3.05 -10.14
CA HIS A 63 -5.09 1.69 -10.31
C HIS A 63 -3.69 1.73 -10.94
N GLY A 64 -2.85 2.63 -10.43
CA GLY A 64 -1.48 2.84 -10.88
C GLY A 64 -0.50 1.83 -10.27
N ARG A 65 0.79 2.15 -10.35
CA ARG A 65 1.87 1.25 -9.93
C ARG A 65 1.82 0.92 -8.43
N GLN A 66 1.54 1.88 -7.55
CA GLN A 66 1.48 1.62 -6.11
C GLN A 66 0.30 0.69 -5.79
N ALA A 67 -0.90 1.02 -6.26
CA ALA A 67 -2.10 0.20 -6.05
C ALA A 67 -1.97 -1.24 -6.61
N LYS A 68 -1.21 -1.42 -7.69
CA LYS A 68 -1.03 -2.73 -8.35
C LYS A 68 0.06 -3.59 -7.73
N HIS A 69 1.12 -3.01 -7.17
CA HIS A 69 2.36 -3.74 -6.87
C HIS A 69 2.94 -3.51 -5.49
N TYR A 70 2.31 -2.66 -4.68
CA TYR A 70 2.80 -2.31 -3.35
C TYR A 70 1.72 -2.51 -2.29
N ALA A 71 2.16 -2.69 -1.05
CA ALA A 71 1.33 -2.61 0.15
C ALA A 71 2.03 -1.68 1.13
N CYS A 72 1.29 -0.83 1.83
CA CYS A 72 1.81 -0.06 2.94
C CYS A 72 1.80 -0.98 4.17
N ILE A 73 2.95 -1.32 4.73
CA ILE A 73 3.05 -2.26 5.85
C ILE A 73 3.82 -1.65 7.02
N LYS A 74 3.46 -2.07 8.23
CA LYS A 74 4.08 -1.64 9.47
C LYS A 74 5.44 -2.32 9.66
N ARG A 75 6.42 -1.56 10.12
CA ARG A 75 7.75 -2.01 10.54
C ARG A 75 7.81 -2.22 12.05
N SER A 76 8.91 -2.83 12.50
CA SER A 76 9.15 -3.14 13.91
C SER A 76 9.22 -1.90 14.79
N ASP A 77 9.70 -0.77 14.26
CA ASP A 77 9.78 0.54 14.92
C ASP A 77 8.44 1.29 14.98
N GLY A 78 7.39 0.74 14.36
CA GLY A 78 6.07 1.35 14.27
C GLY A 78 5.87 2.26 13.05
N SER A 79 6.92 2.52 12.26
CA SER A 79 6.80 3.25 11.00
C SER A 79 6.11 2.42 9.92
N CYS A 80 5.63 3.08 8.88
CA CYS A 80 4.94 2.46 7.75
C CYS A 80 5.64 2.80 6.45
N SER A 81 5.68 1.83 5.54
CA SER A 81 6.36 2.02 4.25
C SER A 81 5.80 1.16 3.14
N TRP A 82 6.05 1.61 1.91
CA TRP A 82 5.70 0.88 0.71
C TRP A 82 6.60 -0.34 0.52
N TYR A 83 6.03 -1.53 0.69
CA TYR A 83 6.66 -2.79 0.38
C TYR A 83 6.22 -3.30 -1.00
N ARG A 84 7.19 -3.69 -1.85
CA ARG A 84 6.95 -4.18 -3.21
C ARG A 84 7.13 -5.70 -3.30
N GLY A 85 6.33 -6.33 -4.15
CA GLY A 85 6.65 -7.64 -4.73
C GLY A 85 5.75 -8.74 -4.22
N THR A 86 6.21 -10.00 -4.23
CA THR A 86 5.38 -11.17 -3.87
C THR A 86 6.00 -12.10 -2.83
N ALA A 87 7.26 -11.85 -2.45
CA ALA A 87 7.93 -12.54 -1.36
C ALA A 87 7.49 -11.97 0.01
N PRO A 88 7.57 -12.72 1.11
CA PRO A 88 7.45 -12.11 2.44
C PRO A 88 8.51 -11.01 2.65
N PRO A 89 8.20 -9.91 3.38
CA PRO A 89 9.21 -8.96 3.77
C PRO A 89 10.28 -9.66 4.61
N LYS A 90 11.56 -9.44 4.27
CA LYS A 90 12.68 -9.94 5.05
C LYS A 90 12.74 -9.19 6.38
N GLN A 91 13.33 -9.82 7.39
CA GLN A 91 13.57 -9.21 8.70
C GLN A 91 14.30 -7.86 8.57
N GLU A 92 15.30 -7.78 7.69
CA GLU A 92 16.03 -6.54 7.36
C GLU A 92 15.13 -5.37 6.92
N PHE A 93 14.00 -5.63 6.26
CA PHE A 93 13.07 -4.58 5.85
C PHE A 93 12.18 -4.12 7.01
N LEU A 94 11.85 -5.05 7.91
CA LEU A 94 11.01 -4.79 9.07
C LEU A 94 11.79 -4.06 10.16
N ASP A 95 13.08 -4.38 10.29
CA ASP A 95 13.98 -3.89 11.33
C ASP A 95 14.91 -2.77 10.82
N ILE A 96 14.50 -2.02 9.80
CA ILE A 96 15.27 -0.83 9.40
C ILE A 96 15.25 0.16 10.57
N GLU A 97 16.29 0.12 11.40
CA GLU A 97 16.64 1.18 12.33
C GLU A 97 17.13 2.37 11.48
N ASP A 98 16.53 3.54 11.69
CA ASP A 98 16.99 4.79 11.08
C ASP A 98 18.47 5.01 11.47
N PRO A 99 19.38 5.35 10.53
CA PRO A 99 20.78 5.65 10.85
C PRO A 99 20.98 6.80 11.84
#